data_AF-F8NU54-F1
#
_entry.id   AF-F8NU54-F1
#
_cell.length_a   1.000
_cell.length_b   1.000
_cell.length_c   1.000
_cell.angle_alpha   90.00
_cell.angle_beta   90.00
_cell.angle_gamma   90.00
#
_symmetry.space_group_name_H-M   'P 1'
#
loop_
_entity.id
_entity.type
_entity.pdbx_description
1 polymer ?
#
loop_
_entity_poly.entity_id
_entity_poly.type
_entity_poly.pdbx_seq_one_letter_code
_entity_poly.pdbx_strand_id
1 'polypeptide(L)'
;MATKKAAESTLYHVHPKGFWKKFRDAVVVNPEISSGIPVAGINRWPPPASRPEKYSTPATKASDPAQNPYWKRDVRRAYPQLSVVTQSQLATLLVQQSEAKAVPAPSEGKEAENVEKSDLLAKSSEPLDLSAVIATITSTKKVYDESNLPPTLPTAFKRWRPELAPDAPHDPNAYFPMVLYK
;
A
#
# COMPACT_ATOMS: atom_id res chain seq x y z
N MET A 1 2.26 -22.52 -14.60
CA MET A 1 3.57 -22.65 -13.92
C MET A 1 4.67 -22.22 -14.87
N ALA A 2 5.10 -20.98 -14.79
CA ALA A 2 6.30 -20.55 -15.49
C ALA A 2 7.52 -21.05 -14.69
N THR A 3 7.88 -22.32 -14.84
CA THR A 3 9.27 -22.76 -14.66
C THR A 3 10.04 -22.14 -15.83
N LYS A 4 10.21 -20.81 -15.78
CA LYS A 4 11.06 -20.11 -16.72
C LYS A 4 12.43 -20.71 -16.51
N LYS A 5 12.85 -21.46 -17.53
CA LYS A 5 14.23 -21.91 -17.75
C LYS A 5 15.15 -20.88 -17.11
N ALA A 6 16.02 -21.32 -16.20
CA ALA A 6 17.10 -20.50 -15.70
C ALA A 6 17.71 -19.78 -16.91
N ALA A 7 17.89 -18.46 -16.79
CA ALA A 7 18.39 -17.63 -17.88
C ALA A 7 19.50 -18.37 -18.64
N GLU A 8 19.39 -18.43 -19.97
CA GLU A 8 20.38 -19.04 -20.87
C GLU A 8 21.79 -18.86 -20.30
N SER A 9 22.43 -19.96 -19.90
CA SER A 9 23.68 -19.93 -19.12
C SER A 9 24.85 -19.28 -19.86
N THR A 10 24.71 -19.18 -21.17
CA THR A 10 25.67 -18.60 -22.10
C THR A 10 25.38 -17.13 -22.40
N LEU A 11 24.21 -16.61 -22.02
CA LEU A 11 23.81 -15.24 -22.29
C LEU A 11 24.56 -14.28 -21.37
N TYR A 12 25.22 -13.29 -21.96
CA TYR A 12 26.07 -12.29 -21.28
C TYR A 12 27.30 -12.82 -20.53
N HIS A 13 27.57 -14.12 -20.57
CA HIS A 13 28.73 -14.74 -19.94
C HIS A 13 29.72 -15.30 -20.96
N VAL A 14 31.01 -15.28 -20.61
CA VAL A 14 32.05 -15.90 -21.41
C VAL A 14 31.89 -17.42 -21.36
N HIS A 15 31.77 -18.05 -22.53
CA HIS A 15 31.57 -19.49 -22.63
C HIS A 15 32.59 -20.12 -23.60
N PRO A 16 33.13 -21.32 -23.30
CA PRO A 16 33.97 -22.05 -24.24
C PRO A 16 33.20 -22.36 -25.53
N LYS A 17 33.93 -22.39 -26.65
CA LYS A 17 33.42 -22.72 -28.00
C LYS A 17 34.19 -23.91 -28.59
N GLY A 18 33.60 -24.57 -29.59
CA GLY A 18 34.24 -25.68 -30.30
C GLY A 18 34.45 -26.91 -29.42
N PHE A 19 35.65 -27.51 -29.50
CA PHE A 19 36.02 -28.71 -28.75
C PHE A 19 35.83 -28.55 -27.23
N TRP A 20 36.29 -27.43 -26.66
CA TRP A 20 36.22 -27.17 -25.22
C TRP A 20 34.79 -27.05 -24.68
N LYS A 21 33.82 -26.69 -25.53
CA LYS A 21 32.41 -26.72 -25.15
C LYS A 21 31.93 -28.16 -24.93
N LYS A 22 32.18 -29.04 -25.90
CA LYS A 22 31.79 -30.46 -25.81
C LYS A 22 32.43 -31.16 -24.61
N PHE A 23 33.70 -30.84 -24.33
CA PHE A 23 34.38 -31.36 -23.15
C PHE A 23 33.74 -30.89 -21.85
N ARG A 24 33.46 -29.58 -21.72
CA ARG A 24 32.77 -29.02 -20.55
C ARG A 24 31.41 -29.67 -20.33
N ASP A 25 30.62 -29.77 -21.39
CA ASP A 25 29.25 -30.29 -21.33
C ASP A 25 29.21 -31.77 -20.90
N ALA A 26 30.29 -32.53 -21.14
CA ALA A 26 30.41 -33.93 -20.72
C ALA A 26 30.94 -34.14 -19.29
N VAL A 27 31.69 -33.18 -18.75
CA VAL A 27 32.42 -33.33 -17.46
C VAL A 27 31.75 -32.56 -16.32
N VAL A 28 31.03 -31.48 -16.60
CA VAL A 28 30.43 -30.63 -15.56
C VAL A 28 29.13 -31.25 -15.03
N VAL A 29 28.93 -31.16 -13.71
CA VAL A 29 27.74 -31.68 -13.00
C VAL A 29 26.43 -31.11 -13.55
N ASN A 30 26.41 -29.82 -13.87
CA ASN A 30 25.28 -29.16 -14.53
C ASN A 30 25.76 -28.33 -15.74
N PRO A 31 25.52 -28.77 -16.99
CA PRO A 31 25.91 -28.03 -18.19
C PRO A 31 25.12 -26.72 -18.36
N GLU A 32 23.99 -26.56 -17.68
CA GLU A 32 23.19 -25.33 -17.70
C GLU A 32 23.74 -24.24 -16.76
N ILE A 33 24.90 -24.43 -16.12
CA ILE A 33 25.50 -23.40 -15.26
C ILE A 33 26.36 -22.41 -16.06
N SER A 34 26.29 -21.12 -15.73
CA SER A 34 27.15 -20.10 -16.35
C SER A 34 28.57 -20.11 -15.74
N SER A 35 29.53 -19.50 -16.43
CA SER A 35 30.89 -19.30 -15.90
C SER A 35 30.98 -18.15 -14.91
N GLY A 36 29.93 -17.32 -14.80
CA GLY A 36 29.92 -16.10 -13.97
C GLY A 36 30.77 -14.95 -14.51
N ILE A 37 31.53 -15.14 -15.59
CA ILE A 37 32.41 -14.10 -16.15
C ILE A 37 31.62 -13.28 -17.17
N PRO A 38 31.40 -11.97 -16.98
CA PRO A 38 30.67 -11.16 -17.92
C PRO A 38 31.46 -10.89 -19.20
N VAL A 39 30.77 -10.78 -20.34
CA VAL A 39 31.40 -10.42 -21.63
C VAL A 39 31.83 -8.95 -21.62
N ALA A 40 33.12 -8.67 -21.75
CA ALA A 40 33.70 -7.33 -21.64
C ALA A 40 33.16 -6.31 -22.66
N GLY A 41 32.82 -6.74 -23.87
CA GLY A 41 32.28 -5.85 -24.92
C GLY A 41 30.80 -5.51 -24.77
N ILE A 42 30.10 -6.11 -23.79
CA ILE A 42 28.68 -5.88 -23.53
C ILE A 42 28.50 -5.29 -22.13
N ASN A 43 29.16 -5.88 -21.14
CA ASN A 43 29.08 -5.41 -19.77
C ASN A 43 29.85 -4.09 -19.61
N ARG A 44 29.14 -3.03 -19.21
CA ARG A 44 29.71 -1.68 -18.98
C ARG A 44 30.42 -1.10 -20.21
N TRP A 45 29.95 -1.45 -21.41
CA TRP A 45 30.44 -0.91 -22.66
C TRP A 45 29.29 -0.26 -23.45
N PRO A 46 29.39 1.02 -23.87
CA PRO A 46 30.46 1.98 -23.57
C PRO A 46 30.56 2.32 -22.08
N PRO A 47 31.72 2.81 -21.60
CA PRO A 47 31.85 3.24 -20.21
C PRO A 47 30.84 4.36 -19.90
N PRO A 48 30.40 4.50 -18.62
CA PRO A 48 29.30 5.41 -18.26
C PRO A 48 29.48 6.86 -18.72
N ALA A 49 30.72 7.36 -18.77
CA ALA A 49 31.05 8.73 -19.17
C ALA A 49 31.14 8.94 -20.69
N SER A 50 31.07 7.88 -21.51
CA SER A 50 31.15 7.96 -22.97
C SER A 50 29.88 7.43 -23.65
N ARG A 51 28.74 7.44 -22.94
CA ARG A 51 27.44 7.07 -23.51
C ARG A 51 27.05 8.12 -24.55
N PRO A 52 26.63 7.74 -25.77
CA PRO A 52 26.18 8.69 -26.79
C PRO A 52 24.80 9.29 -26.47
N GLU A 53 24.03 8.63 -25.59
CA GLU A 53 22.72 9.07 -25.14
C GLU A 53 22.83 10.38 -24.36
N LYS A 54 22.12 11.41 -24.82
CA LYS A 54 22.00 12.67 -24.07
C LYS A 54 20.87 12.53 -23.06
N TYR A 55 21.20 12.68 -21.79
CA TYR A 55 20.18 12.73 -20.74
C TYR A 55 19.32 13.98 -20.91
N SER A 56 18.00 13.76 -20.97
CA SER A 56 17.00 14.81 -20.81
C SER A 56 16.14 14.45 -19.60
N THR A 57 15.88 15.42 -18.74
CA THR A 57 15.02 15.21 -17.58
C THR A 57 13.61 14.83 -18.04
N PRO A 58 13.04 13.70 -17.59
CA PRO A 58 11.70 13.31 -18.02
C PRO A 58 10.69 14.37 -17.60
N ALA A 59 9.89 14.84 -18.57
CA ALA A 59 8.85 15.81 -18.31
C ALA A 59 7.74 15.15 -17.48
N THR A 60 7.40 15.79 -16.35
CA THR A 60 6.23 15.41 -15.54
C THR A 60 5.18 16.51 -15.64
N LYS A 61 3.97 16.28 -15.11
CA LYS A 61 2.96 17.36 -15.01
C LYS A 61 3.48 18.59 -14.26
N ALA A 62 4.49 18.42 -13.39
CA ALA A 62 5.14 19.50 -12.67
C ALA A 62 6.13 20.32 -13.53
N SER A 63 6.39 19.94 -14.78
CA SER A 63 7.28 20.62 -15.71
C SER A 63 6.57 21.63 -16.63
N ASP A 64 5.24 21.74 -16.57
CA ASP A 64 4.48 22.70 -17.37
C ASP A 64 4.84 24.15 -16.97
N PRO A 65 5.25 25.02 -17.92
CA PRO A 65 5.59 26.42 -17.64
C PRO A 65 4.37 27.34 -17.45
N ALA A 66 3.18 26.97 -17.93
CA ALA A 66 2.04 27.88 -18.00
C ALA A 66 1.02 27.68 -16.85
N GLN A 67 0.45 26.47 -16.71
CA GLN A 67 -0.70 26.22 -15.84
C GLN A 67 -0.34 25.45 -14.57
N ASN A 68 0.83 25.75 -14.01
CA ASN A 68 1.41 24.97 -12.94
C ASN A 68 1.88 25.86 -11.77
N PRO A 69 0.97 26.49 -11.01
CA PRO A 69 1.37 27.25 -9.83
C PRO A 69 1.82 26.33 -8.68
N TYR A 70 2.87 26.73 -7.94
CA TYR A 70 3.47 25.89 -6.88
C TYR A 70 2.48 25.52 -5.76
N TRP A 71 1.62 26.44 -5.34
CA TRP A 71 0.70 26.23 -4.22
C TRP A 71 -0.33 25.11 -4.46
N LYS A 72 -0.70 24.81 -5.72
CA LYS A 72 -1.60 23.68 -6.06
C LYS A 72 -0.93 22.31 -5.91
N ARG A 73 0.40 22.26 -5.96
CA ARG A 73 1.22 21.04 -5.86
C ARG A 73 2.04 20.99 -4.58
N ASP A 74 1.83 21.93 -3.65
CA ASP A 74 2.53 21.99 -2.38
C ASP A 74 1.91 20.97 -1.39
N VAL A 75 2.29 19.70 -1.57
CA VAL A 75 1.88 18.60 -0.66
C VAL A 75 2.49 18.77 0.74
N ARG A 76 3.61 19.49 0.86
CA ARG A 76 4.29 19.71 2.14
C ARG A 76 3.45 20.58 3.07
N ARG A 77 2.72 21.57 2.54
CA ARG A 77 1.82 22.42 3.35
C ARG A 77 0.41 21.84 3.48
N ALA A 78 -0.02 21.02 2.51
CA ALA A 78 -1.30 20.32 2.54
C ALA A 78 -1.22 18.97 3.28
N TYR A 79 -0.51 18.93 4.42
CA TYR A 79 -0.41 17.72 5.23
C TYR A 79 -1.70 17.50 6.04
N PRO A 80 -2.15 16.25 6.24
CA PRO A 80 -3.27 15.96 7.11
C PRO A 80 -2.92 16.30 8.56
N GLN A 81 -3.78 17.08 9.22
CA GLN A 81 -3.60 17.43 10.63
C GLN A 81 -3.93 16.25 11.53
N LEU A 82 -3.21 16.13 12.66
CA LEU A 82 -3.46 15.11 13.67
C LEU A 82 -4.69 15.53 14.50
N SER A 83 -5.76 14.74 14.43
CA SER A 83 -6.94 14.92 15.29
C SER A 83 -6.74 14.22 16.63
N VAL A 84 -6.75 14.98 17.73
CA VAL A 84 -6.73 14.46 19.10
C VAL A 84 -8.13 14.60 19.69
N VAL A 85 -8.66 13.52 20.26
CA VAL A 85 -9.95 13.51 20.94
C VAL A 85 -9.71 13.19 22.42
N THR A 86 -10.00 14.14 23.30
CA THR A 86 -9.96 13.92 24.76
C THR A 86 -11.27 13.30 25.26
N GLN A 87 -11.24 12.74 26.47
CA GLN A 87 -12.46 12.18 27.09
C GLN A 87 -13.59 13.22 27.23
N SER A 88 -13.25 14.46 27.59
CA SER A 88 -14.22 15.56 27.69
C SER A 88 -14.82 15.91 26.32
N GLN A 89 -13.99 16.01 25.27
CA GLN A 89 -14.46 16.26 23.91
C GLN A 89 -15.36 15.14 23.41
N LEU A 90 -15.00 13.88 23.69
CA LEU A 90 -15.80 12.71 23.33
C LEU A 90 -17.16 12.74 24.04
N ALA A 91 -17.19 13.03 25.34
CA ALA A 91 -18.43 13.12 26.11
C ALA A 91 -19.38 14.18 25.53
N THR A 92 -18.86 15.37 25.20
CA THR A 92 -19.65 16.42 24.55
C THR A 92 -20.14 16.01 23.16
N LEU A 93 -19.28 15.39 22.35
CA LEU A 93 -19.67 14.90 21.01
C LEU A 93 -20.77 13.85 21.07
N LEU A 94 -20.71 12.94 22.04
CA LEU A 94 -21.74 11.92 22.25
C LEU A 94 -23.10 12.52 22.63
N VAL A 95 -23.12 13.53 23.51
CA VAL A 95 -24.36 14.26 23.86
C VAL A 95 -24.89 15.01 22.65
N GLN A 96 -24.05 15.75 21.92
CA GLN A 96 -24.46 16.52 20.75
C GLN A 96 -24.98 15.64 19.62
N GLN A 97 -24.33 14.51 19.32
CA GLN A 97 -24.85 13.56 18.33
C GLN A 97 -26.16 12.90 18.79
N SER A 98 -26.38 12.78 20.09
CA SER A 98 -27.66 12.33 20.62
C SER A 98 -28.78 13.36 20.40
N GLU A 99 -28.47 14.64 20.28
CA GLU A 99 -29.45 15.71 20.03
C GLU A 99 -29.59 16.06 18.54
N ALA A 100 -28.52 15.87 17.76
CA ALA A 100 -28.49 16.19 16.34
C ALA A 100 -29.37 15.24 15.52
N LYS A 101 -30.54 15.74 15.08
CA LYS A 101 -31.24 15.20 13.91
C LYS A 101 -30.33 15.33 12.69
N ALA A 102 -30.33 14.29 11.84
CA ALA A 102 -29.52 14.23 10.61
C ALA A 102 -29.53 15.59 9.88
N VAL A 103 -28.34 16.17 9.70
CA VAL A 103 -28.17 17.39 8.90
C VAL A 103 -28.59 17.03 7.48
N PRO A 104 -29.66 17.64 6.92
CA PRO A 104 -30.04 17.39 5.54
C PRO A 104 -28.88 17.83 4.62
N ALA A 105 -28.67 17.08 3.53
CA ALA A 105 -27.69 17.46 2.51
C ALA A 105 -27.95 18.91 2.07
N PRO A 106 -26.90 19.74 1.87
CA PRO A 106 -27.08 21.14 1.54
C PRO A 106 -27.81 21.25 0.19
N SER A 107 -29.08 21.64 0.21
CA SER A 107 -29.79 22.04 -1.00
C SER A 107 -29.34 23.44 -1.39
N GLU A 108 -28.86 23.61 -2.62
CA GLU A 108 -28.55 24.90 -3.20
C GLU A 108 -29.81 25.79 -3.24
N GLY A 109 -29.92 26.74 -2.31
CA GLY A 109 -31.05 27.66 -2.26
C GLY A 109 -30.94 28.68 -1.12
N LYS A 110 -30.23 29.79 -1.39
CA LYS A 110 -30.40 31.18 -0.92
C LYS A 110 -31.01 31.56 0.46
N GLU A 111 -31.13 30.68 1.44
CA GLU A 111 -31.60 31.01 2.80
C GLU A 111 -30.60 30.59 3.90
N ALA A 112 -29.29 30.59 3.60
CA ALA A 112 -28.24 30.21 4.54
C ALA A 112 -27.50 31.42 5.17
N GLU A 113 -28.07 32.62 5.14
CA GLU A 113 -27.43 33.82 5.71
C GLU A 113 -27.86 34.15 7.16
N ASN A 114 -28.83 33.42 7.74
CA ASN A 114 -29.34 33.68 9.09
C ASN A 114 -29.34 32.46 10.03
N VAL A 115 -28.45 31.49 9.81
CA VAL A 115 -28.10 30.51 10.86
C VAL A 115 -26.87 31.05 11.54
N GLU A 116 -27.07 31.65 12.71
CA GLU A 116 -26.01 32.21 13.52
C GLU A 116 -24.88 31.18 13.72
N LYS A 117 -23.62 31.61 13.53
CA LYS A 117 -22.42 30.81 13.81
C LYS A 117 -22.32 30.36 15.28
N SER A 118 -23.23 30.82 16.14
CA SER A 118 -23.39 30.43 17.55
C SER A 118 -23.98 29.01 17.71
N ASP A 119 -24.73 28.49 16.74
CA ASP A 119 -25.34 27.14 16.84
C ASP A 119 -24.39 26.00 16.44
N LEU A 120 -23.23 26.32 15.83
CA LEU A 120 -22.19 25.35 15.47
C LEU A 120 -21.01 25.33 16.45
N LEU A 121 -20.95 26.32 17.35
CA LEU A 121 -19.96 26.39 18.42
C LEU A 121 -20.57 25.81 19.67
N ALA A 122 -20.39 24.49 19.82
CA ALA A 122 -20.54 23.74 21.05
C ALA A 122 -20.33 24.62 22.29
N LYS A 123 -21.43 25.03 22.92
CA LYS A 123 -21.41 25.66 24.24
C LYS A 123 -20.59 24.73 25.13
N SER A 124 -19.52 25.24 25.74
CA SER A 124 -18.66 24.45 26.63
C SER A 124 -19.49 24.03 27.84
N SER A 125 -20.17 22.88 27.74
CA SER A 125 -20.83 22.26 28.87
C SER A 125 -19.75 21.85 29.87
N GLU A 126 -20.10 21.88 31.15
CA GLU A 126 -19.28 21.38 32.26
C GLU A 126 -18.65 20.02 31.93
N PRO A 127 -17.48 19.67 32.50
CA PRO A 127 -16.82 18.40 32.22
C PRO A 127 -17.70 17.25 32.74
N LEU A 128 -18.57 16.74 31.86
CA LEU A 128 -19.37 15.57 32.12
C LEU A 128 -18.46 14.35 32.15
N ASP A 129 -18.65 13.50 33.15
CA ASP A 129 -17.96 12.22 33.19
C ASP A 129 -18.42 11.35 32.01
N LEU A 130 -17.45 10.88 31.24
CA LEU A 130 -17.68 10.05 30.05
C LEU A 130 -18.46 8.77 30.41
N SER A 131 -18.23 8.23 31.62
CA SER A 131 -18.93 7.03 32.09
C SER A 131 -20.45 7.26 32.22
N ALA A 132 -20.84 8.39 32.80
CA ALA A 132 -22.24 8.75 33.00
C ALA A 132 -22.94 9.01 31.65
N VAL A 133 -22.26 9.69 30.72
CA VAL A 133 -22.78 9.96 29.37
C VAL A 133 -22.99 8.67 28.57
N ILE A 134 -22.09 7.69 28.68
CA ILE A 134 -22.28 6.40 28.00
C ILE A 134 -23.49 5.65 28.57
N ALA A 135 -23.68 5.67 29.90
CA ALA A 135 -24.83 5.02 30.53
C ALA A 135 -26.17 5.63 30.09
N THR A 136 -26.25 6.96 29.96
CA THR A 136 -27.47 7.63 29.48
C THR A 136 -27.75 7.38 28.00
N ILE A 137 -26.72 7.31 27.16
CA ILE A 137 -26.93 7.08 25.72
C ILE A 137 -27.28 5.63 25.43
N THR A 138 -26.60 4.66 26.05
CA THR A 138 -26.89 3.23 25.86
C THR A 138 -28.30 2.83 26.31
N SER A 139 -28.89 3.56 27.26
CA SER A 139 -30.27 3.34 27.71
C SER A 139 -31.32 4.02 26.82
N THR A 140 -30.95 5.09 26.11
CA THR A 140 -31.91 5.91 25.34
C THR A 140 -31.87 5.65 23.82
N LYS A 141 -30.73 5.23 23.27
CA LYS A 141 -30.52 5.11 21.82
C LYS A 141 -29.80 3.82 21.42
N LYS A 142 -30.04 3.43 20.16
CA LYS A 142 -29.33 2.34 19.50
C LYS A 142 -27.92 2.81 19.10
N VAL A 143 -26.95 2.60 19.99
CA VAL A 143 -25.52 2.91 19.78
C VAL A 143 -24.85 1.88 18.87
N TYR A 144 -25.37 0.66 18.87
CA TYR A 144 -24.79 -0.49 18.20
C TYR A 144 -25.51 -0.79 16.89
N ASP A 145 -24.77 -1.37 15.95
CA ASP A 145 -25.34 -1.91 14.72
C ASP A 145 -26.29 -3.09 15.02
N GLU A 146 -27.10 -3.54 14.06
CA GLU A 146 -28.10 -4.61 14.29
C GLU A 146 -27.51 -5.89 14.90
N SER A 147 -26.26 -6.18 14.57
CA SER A 147 -25.52 -7.36 15.06
C SER A 147 -24.92 -7.19 16.47
N ASN A 148 -24.94 -5.98 17.03
CA ASN A 148 -24.26 -5.62 18.28
C ASN A 148 -22.77 -6.02 18.33
N LEU A 149 -22.14 -6.20 17.17
CA LEU A 149 -20.72 -6.52 17.07
C LEU A 149 -19.88 -5.22 17.05
N PRO A 150 -18.68 -5.23 17.65
CA PRO A 150 -17.77 -4.11 17.53
C PRO A 150 -17.34 -3.91 16.06
N PRO A 151 -17.06 -2.67 15.62
CA PRO A 151 -16.62 -2.41 14.26
C PRO A 151 -15.28 -3.11 13.99
N THR A 152 -15.14 -3.73 12.82
CA THR A 152 -13.89 -4.35 12.39
C THR A 152 -12.93 -3.31 11.83
N LEU A 153 -11.63 -3.51 12.06
CA LEU A 153 -10.59 -2.63 11.50
C LEU A 153 -10.59 -2.69 9.96
N PRO A 154 -10.62 -1.55 9.25
CA PRO A 154 -10.51 -1.54 7.80
C PRO A 154 -9.07 -1.88 7.39
N THR A 155 -8.80 -3.14 7.06
CA THR A 155 -7.49 -3.57 6.54
C THR A 155 -7.44 -3.43 5.02
N ALA A 156 -6.50 -2.63 4.50
CA ALA A 156 -6.29 -2.50 3.06
C ALA A 156 -5.66 -3.76 2.42
N PHE A 157 -5.10 -4.66 3.23
CA PHE A 157 -4.46 -5.88 2.78
C PHE A 157 -5.49 -6.94 2.39
N LYS A 158 -5.25 -7.62 1.27
CA LYS A 158 -6.02 -8.78 0.86
C LYS A 158 -5.74 -9.94 1.83
N ARG A 159 -6.77 -10.73 2.14
CA ARG A 159 -6.59 -11.98 2.89
C ARG A 159 -5.70 -12.92 2.09
N TRP A 160 -4.75 -13.56 2.77
CA TRP A 160 -3.88 -14.57 2.16
C TRP A 160 -4.74 -15.72 1.61
N ARG A 161 -4.39 -16.18 0.41
CA ARG A 161 -5.05 -17.30 -0.26
C ARG A 161 -3.98 -18.34 -0.56
N PRO A 162 -4.01 -19.52 0.09
CA PRO A 162 -3.01 -20.54 -0.14
C PRO A 162 -3.08 -21.05 -1.57
N GLU A 163 -2.00 -20.92 -2.32
CA GLU A 163 -1.79 -21.61 -3.59
C GLU A 163 -0.83 -22.77 -3.39
N LEU A 164 -1.19 -23.96 -3.89
CA LEU A 164 -0.32 -25.13 -3.80
C LEU A 164 0.95 -24.90 -4.63
N ALA A 165 2.10 -25.00 -3.98
CA ALA A 165 3.43 -24.91 -4.57
C ALA A 165 3.91 -26.32 -4.95
N PRO A 166 4.91 -26.46 -5.85
CA PRO A 166 5.51 -27.77 -6.11
C PRO A 166 6.06 -28.35 -4.80
N ASP A 167 5.82 -29.64 -4.61
CA ASP A 167 6.24 -30.33 -3.39
C ASP A 167 7.76 -30.25 -3.21
N ALA A 168 8.20 -30.21 -1.95
CA ALA A 168 9.60 -30.38 -1.63
C ALA A 168 10.09 -31.76 -2.13
N PRO A 169 11.37 -31.93 -2.51
CA PRO A 169 11.88 -33.23 -2.89
C PRO A 169 11.63 -34.26 -1.78
N HIS A 170 10.80 -35.27 -2.06
CA HIS A 170 10.46 -36.34 -1.13
C HIS A 170 10.32 -37.68 -1.88
N ASP A 171 10.40 -38.79 -1.14
CA ASP A 171 10.17 -40.13 -1.67
C ASP A 171 8.69 -40.26 -2.12
N PRO A 172 8.39 -40.76 -3.32
CA PRO A 172 7.01 -40.98 -3.79
C PRO A 172 6.13 -41.81 -2.83
N ASN A 173 6.73 -42.65 -1.99
CA ASN A 173 6.05 -43.51 -1.02
C ASN A 173 6.10 -42.95 0.41
N ALA A 174 6.49 -41.69 0.60
CA ALA A 174 6.51 -41.07 1.92
C ALA A 174 5.10 -41.04 2.53
N TYR A 175 4.94 -41.60 3.73
CA TYR A 175 3.66 -41.64 4.44
C TYR A 175 3.15 -40.24 4.84
N PHE A 176 4.04 -39.26 4.98
CA PHE A 176 3.71 -37.85 5.25
C PHE A 176 4.52 -36.90 4.34
N PRO A 177 4.06 -36.62 3.11
CA PRO A 177 4.74 -35.69 2.22
C PRO A 177 4.58 -34.24 2.72
N MET A 178 5.64 -33.46 2.58
CA MET A 178 5.61 -32.02 2.90
C MET A 178 4.97 -31.24 1.75
N VAL A 179 3.71 -30.84 1.93
CA VAL A 179 2.98 -30.00 0.97
C VAL A 179 3.31 -28.53 1.23
N LEU A 180 3.76 -27.83 0.20
CA LEU A 180 4.10 -26.40 0.28
C LEU A 180 2.95 -25.54 -0.25
N TYR A 181 2.68 -24.44 0.43
CA TYR A 181 1.72 -23.41 0.00
C TYR A 181 2.42 -22.05 -0.08
N LYS A 182 1.99 -21.21 -1.03
CA LYS A 182 2.46 -19.84 -1.22
C LYS A 182 1.29 -18.86 -1.22
#